data_AF-A0A9P9ML22-F1
#
_entry.id   AF-A0A9P9ML22-F1
#
_cell.length_a   1.000
_cell.length_b   1.000
_cell.length_c   1.000
_cell.angle_alpha   90.00
_cell.angle_beta   90.00
_cell.angle_gamma   90.00
#
_symmetry.space_group_name_H-M   'P 1'
#
loop_
_entity.id
_entity.type
_entity.pdbx_description
1 polymer ?
#
loop_
_entity_poly.entity_id
_entity_poly.type
_entity_poly.pdbx_seq_one_letter_code
_entity_poly.pdbx_strand_id
1 'polypeptide(L)'
;MSCQVLTQIRALPVNCLITAALDLLNPAQFQQFCDTHRFATTSVIKPVLAELIYYQLGSNLAAGEKWNDMTRFQLENELRLRELLEEGEVLTDWQLRLRLAGAAFRAKQKAEQQESGIRTPQDDALVPEHDLIGNADACDGIHGEWERKVIYTKNNGKIMVF
;
A
#
# COMPACT_ATOMS: atom_id res chain seq x y z
N MET A 1 3.96 6.42 -29.14
CA MET A 1 5.09 7.25 -28.66
C MET A 1 5.96 6.40 -27.75
N SER A 2 7.26 6.29 -28.02
CA SER A 2 8.19 5.55 -27.14
C SER A 2 8.61 6.45 -25.98
N CYS A 3 8.53 5.96 -24.74
CA CYS A 3 9.09 6.67 -23.59
C CYS A 3 10.59 6.43 -23.53
N GLN A 4 11.39 7.48 -23.70
CA GLN A 4 12.86 7.38 -23.69
C GLN A 4 13.39 6.76 -22.39
N VAL A 5 12.82 7.11 -21.24
CA VAL A 5 13.21 6.55 -19.94
C VAL A 5 12.97 5.04 -19.88
N LEU A 6 11.78 4.57 -20.29
CA LEU A 6 11.50 3.13 -20.33
C LEU A 6 12.40 2.41 -21.34
N THR A 7 12.69 3.03 -22.48
CA THR A 7 13.64 2.49 -23.47
C THR A 7 15.04 2.33 -22.87
N GLN A 8 15.51 3.31 -22.10
CA GLN A 8 16.80 3.23 -21.41
C GLN A 8 16.81 2.13 -20.35
N ILE A 9 15.76 2.00 -19.54
CA ILE A 9 15.64 0.92 -18.54
C ILE A 9 15.66 -0.44 -19.24
N ARG A 10 14.89 -0.62 -20.33
CA ARG A 10 14.88 -1.86 -21.12
C ARG A 10 16.23 -2.20 -21.74
N ALA A 11 17.09 -1.20 -22.00
CA ALA A 11 18.43 -1.43 -22.53
C ALA A 11 19.39 -2.00 -21.47
N LEU A 12 19.12 -1.79 -20.17
CA LEU A 12 19.99 -2.26 -19.08
C LEU A 12 20.19 -3.78 -19.10
N PRO A 13 21.35 -4.28 -18.64
CA PRO A 13 21.56 -5.70 -18.39
C PRO A 13 20.57 -6.27 -17.37
N VAL A 14 20.22 -7.56 -17.50
CA VAL A 14 19.21 -8.22 -16.63
C VAL A 14 19.64 -8.23 -15.17
N ASN A 15 20.93 -8.44 -14.89
CA ASN A 15 21.46 -8.33 -13.52
C ASN A 15 21.23 -6.95 -12.91
N CYS A 16 21.40 -5.86 -13.67
CA CYS A 16 21.10 -4.51 -13.20
C CYS A 16 19.61 -4.33 -12.90
N LEU A 17 18.73 -4.90 -13.74
CA LEU A 17 17.28 -4.88 -13.49
C LEU A 17 16.91 -5.68 -12.24
N ILE A 18 17.52 -6.84 -12.01
CA ILE A 18 17.28 -7.64 -10.80
C ILE A 18 17.73 -6.88 -9.55
N THR A 19 18.91 -6.26 -9.57
CA THR A 19 19.37 -5.43 -8.44
C THR A 19 18.42 -4.27 -8.17
N ALA A 20 18.04 -3.51 -9.21
CA ALA A 20 17.10 -2.41 -9.06
C ALA A 20 15.72 -2.88 -8.55
N ALA A 21 15.27 -4.06 -8.98
CA ALA A 21 14.02 -4.65 -8.52
C ALA A 21 14.05 -5.01 -7.02
N LEU A 22 15.16 -5.55 -6.52
CA LEU A 22 15.35 -5.84 -5.10
C LEU A 22 15.34 -4.58 -4.23
N ASP A 23 15.85 -3.46 -4.75
CA ASP A 23 15.90 -2.19 -4.03
C ASP A 23 14.57 -1.41 -4.06
N LEU A 24 13.83 -1.52 -5.18
CA LEU A 24 12.64 -0.68 -5.43
C LEU A 24 11.31 -1.39 -5.14
N LEU A 25 11.24 -2.70 -5.31
CA LEU A 25 10.01 -3.47 -5.09
C LEU A 25 9.97 -3.97 -3.64
N ASN A 26 8.75 -4.09 -3.11
CA ASN A 26 8.61 -4.81 -1.86
C ASN A 26 8.85 -6.32 -2.07
N PRO A 27 9.25 -7.07 -1.03
CA PRO A 27 9.57 -8.50 -1.18
C PRO A 27 8.43 -9.34 -1.76
N ALA A 28 7.17 -8.99 -1.45
CA ALA A 28 6.01 -9.72 -1.94
C ALA A 28 5.80 -9.54 -3.46
N GLN A 29 5.94 -8.31 -3.97
CA GLN A 29 5.86 -8.00 -5.40
C GLN A 29 6.98 -8.69 -6.19
N PHE A 30 8.21 -8.67 -5.67
CA PHE A 30 9.33 -9.33 -6.32
C PHE A 30 9.13 -10.86 -6.34
N GLN A 31 8.68 -11.44 -5.24
CA GLN A 31 8.37 -12.87 -5.17
C GLN A 31 7.25 -13.25 -6.15
N GLN A 32 6.16 -12.47 -6.20
CA GLN A 32 5.07 -12.69 -7.15
C GLN A 32 5.56 -12.62 -8.60
N PHE A 33 6.45 -11.68 -8.91
CA PHE A 33 7.07 -11.59 -10.23
C PHE A 33 7.86 -12.87 -10.56
N CYS A 34 8.70 -13.34 -9.63
CA CYS A 34 9.47 -14.58 -9.78
C CYS A 34 8.57 -15.80 -9.98
N ASP A 35 7.50 -15.93 -9.20
CA ASP A 35 6.57 -17.06 -9.30
C ASP A 35 5.82 -17.05 -10.63
N THR A 36 5.37 -15.88 -11.07
CA THR A 36 4.65 -15.69 -12.34
C THR A 36 5.54 -16.01 -13.56
N HIS A 37 6.84 -15.73 -13.46
CA HIS A 37 7.78 -15.85 -14.59
C HIS A 37 8.81 -16.96 -14.40
N ARG A 38 8.58 -17.91 -13.49
CA ARG A 38 9.53 -18.97 -13.11
C ARG A 38 10.09 -19.76 -14.30
N PHE A 39 9.27 -19.99 -15.31
CA PHE A 39 9.61 -20.77 -16.50
C PHE A 39 9.80 -19.91 -17.76
N ALA A 40 9.77 -18.58 -17.62
CA ALA A 40 9.93 -17.67 -18.74
C ALA A 40 11.39 -17.54 -19.14
N THR A 41 11.64 -17.30 -20.42
CA THR A 41 12.99 -17.02 -20.92
C THR A 41 13.40 -15.60 -20.59
N THR A 42 14.71 -15.34 -20.58
CA THR A 42 15.27 -14.00 -20.34
C THR A 42 14.73 -12.94 -21.32
N SER A 43 14.45 -13.33 -22.58
CA SER A 43 13.87 -12.42 -23.58
C SER A 43 12.44 -11.96 -23.23
N VAL A 44 11.70 -12.77 -22.47
CA VAL A 44 10.36 -12.44 -21.97
C VAL A 44 10.45 -11.69 -20.64
N ILE A 45 11.30 -12.15 -19.71
CA ILE A 45 11.44 -11.58 -18.36
C ILE A 45 11.95 -10.14 -18.42
N LYS A 46 12.97 -9.88 -19.24
CA LYS A 46 13.65 -8.59 -19.29
C LYS A 46 12.71 -7.39 -19.54
N PRO A 47 11.87 -7.38 -20.59
CA PRO A 47 10.97 -6.26 -20.83
C PRO A 47 9.92 -6.08 -19.73
N VAL A 48 9.40 -7.18 -19.17
CA VAL A 48 8.39 -7.13 -18.11
C VAL A 48 8.99 -6.59 -16.81
N LEU A 49 10.19 -7.04 -16.45
CA LEU A 49 10.91 -6.54 -15.27
C LEU A 49 11.24 -5.05 -15.40
N ALA A 50 11.67 -4.62 -16.59
CA ALA A 50 11.93 -3.21 -16.87
C ALA A 50 10.67 -2.34 -16.75
N GLU A 51 9.52 -2.81 -17.22
CA GLU A 51 8.23 -2.12 -17.04
C GLU A 51 7.82 -2.06 -15.57
N LEU A 52 7.96 -3.16 -14.84
CA LEU A 52 7.63 -3.22 -13.42
C LEU A 52 8.45 -2.20 -12.62
N ILE A 53 9.77 -2.15 -12.85
CA ILE A 53 10.66 -1.17 -12.22
C ILE A 53 10.26 0.26 -12.61
N TYR A 54 9.97 0.50 -13.89
CA TYR A 54 9.61 1.81 -14.40
C TYR A 54 8.34 2.37 -13.75
N TYR A 55 7.30 1.54 -13.62
CA TYR A 55 6.06 1.97 -12.99
C TYR A 55 6.20 2.07 -11.47
N GLN A 56 6.96 1.17 -10.82
CA GLN A 56 7.24 1.29 -9.39
C GLN A 56 7.99 2.59 -9.06
N LEU A 57 8.94 3.00 -9.90
CA LEU A 57 9.60 4.30 -9.76
C LEU A 57 8.57 5.44 -9.83
N GLY A 58 7.61 5.36 -10.75
CA GLY A 58 6.49 6.29 -10.85
C GLY A 58 5.64 6.32 -9.59
N SER A 59 5.30 5.16 -9.02
CA SER A 59 4.55 5.05 -7.77
C SER A 59 5.30 5.67 -6.58
N ASN A 60 6.61 5.44 -6.49
CA ASN A 60 7.45 6.03 -5.44
C ASN A 60 7.50 7.57 -5.57
N LEU A 61 7.62 8.10 -6.79
CA LEU A 61 7.54 9.55 -7.05
C LEU A 61 6.16 10.11 -6.68
N ALA A 62 5.09 9.41 -7.04
CA ALA A 62 3.72 9.83 -6.73
C ALA A 62 3.45 9.85 -5.23
N ALA A 63 3.96 8.87 -4.48
CA ALA A 63 3.89 8.81 -3.02
C ALA A 63 4.69 9.95 -2.37
N GLY A 64 5.82 10.34 -2.94
CA GLY A 64 6.62 11.49 -2.52
C GLY A 64 6.11 12.84 -3.03
N GLU A 65 4.93 12.89 -3.68
CA GLU A 65 4.35 14.11 -4.29
C GLU A 65 5.24 14.78 -5.35
N LYS A 66 6.16 14.03 -5.96
CA LYS A 66 7.11 14.49 -6.99
C LYS A 66 6.55 14.30 -8.40
N TRP A 67 5.32 14.76 -8.65
CA TRP A 67 4.63 14.53 -9.93
C TRP A 67 5.28 15.24 -11.13
N ASN A 68 6.08 16.28 -10.89
CA ASN A 68 6.82 16.97 -11.93
C ASN A 68 7.96 16.13 -12.53
N ASP A 69 8.48 15.18 -11.75
CA ASP A 69 9.56 14.27 -12.16
C ASP A 69 9.02 13.02 -12.85
N MET A 70 7.70 12.82 -12.83
CA MET A 70 7.05 11.68 -13.47
C MET A 70 6.89 11.90 -14.98
N THR A 71 7.09 10.83 -15.74
CA THR A 71 6.73 10.80 -17.16
C THR A 71 5.22 10.76 -17.34
N ARG A 72 4.75 11.12 -18.54
CA ARG A 72 3.33 10.99 -18.90
C ARG A 72 2.77 9.57 -18.66
N PHE A 73 3.50 8.52 -19.07
CA PHE A 73 3.04 7.15 -18.86
C PHE A 73 2.97 6.75 -17.39
N GLN A 74 3.89 7.23 -16.56
CA GLN A 74 3.83 7.00 -15.11
C GLN A 74 2.61 7.71 -14.50
N LEU A 75 2.32 8.95 -14.93
CA LEU A 75 1.15 9.69 -14.47
C LEU A 75 -0.16 8.98 -14.83
N GLU A 76 -0.29 8.56 -16.10
CA GLU A 76 -1.47 7.82 -16.57
C GLU A 76 -1.63 6.48 -15.82
N ASN A 77 -0.53 5.73 -15.65
CA ASN A 77 -0.56 4.46 -14.91
C ASN A 77 -1.01 4.66 -13.46
N GLU A 78 -0.46 5.65 -12.75
CA GLU A 78 -0.85 5.97 -11.38
C GLU A 78 -2.32 6.36 -11.26
N LEU A 79 -2.83 7.16 -12.21
CA LEU A 79 -4.25 7.52 -12.20
C LEU A 79 -5.15 6.31 -12.49
N ARG A 80 -4.76 5.41 -13.41
CA ARG A 80 -5.51 4.17 -13.67
C ARG A 80 -5.53 3.24 -12.44
N LEU A 81 -4.39 3.09 -11.76
CA LEU A 81 -4.29 2.29 -10.52
C LEU A 81 -5.19 2.82 -9.39
N ARG A 82 -5.51 4.12 -9.42
CA ARG A 82 -6.39 4.78 -8.46
C ARG A 82 -7.83 4.94 -8.97
N GLU A 83 -8.13 4.42 -10.15
CA GLU A 83 -9.44 4.55 -10.81
C GLU A 83 -9.85 6.03 -11.03
N LEU A 84 -8.86 6.89 -11.30
CA LEU A 84 -9.01 8.33 -11.53
C LEU A 84 -8.83 8.75 -13.00
N LEU A 85 -8.67 7.79 -13.90
CA LEU A 85 -8.56 8.02 -15.34
C LEU A 85 -9.46 7.00 -16.05
N GLU A 86 -10.44 7.50 -16.78
CA GLU A 86 -11.35 6.65 -17.55
C GLU A 86 -10.67 6.14 -18.83
N GLU A 87 -11.18 5.01 -19.34
CA GLU A 87 -10.67 4.45 -20.59
C GLU A 87 -10.98 5.40 -21.76
N GLY A 88 -9.95 5.73 -22.56
CA GLY A 88 -10.06 6.68 -23.66
C GLY A 88 -10.04 8.16 -23.25
N GLU A 89 -9.97 8.48 -21.96
CA GLU A 89 -9.83 9.86 -21.51
C GLU A 89 -8.46 10.42 -21.89
N VAL A 90 -8.44 11.47 -22.71
CA VAL A 90 -7.21 12.12 -23.16
C VAL A 90 -7.01 13.41 -22.37
N LEU A 91 -6.08 13.37 -21.43
CA LEU A 91 -5.66 14.54 -20.65
C LEU A 91 -4.30 15.07 -21.09
N THR A 92 -4.08 16.37 -20.93
CA THR A 92 -2.75 16.97 -21.02
C THR A 92 -1.89 16.58 -19.81
N ASP A 93 -0.56 16.64 -19.93
CA ASP A 93 0.36 16.34 -18.83
C ASP A 93 0.07 17.19 -17.58
N TRP A 94 -0.28 18.46 -17.78
CA TRP A 94 -0.70 19.35 -16.70
C TRP A 94 -1.96 18.86 -15.99
N GLN A 95 -2.98 18.44 -16.74
CA GLN A 95 -4.22 17.91 -16.17
C GLN A 95 -4.00 16.61 -15.40
N LEU A 96 -3.13 15.72 -15.91
CA LEU A 96 -2.76 14.49 -15.21
C LEU A 96 -2.12 14.80 -13.85
N ARG A 97 -1.15 15.73 -13.83
CA ARG A 97 -0.50 16.17 -12.58
C ARG A 97 -1.48 16.81 -11.61
N LEU A 98 -2.33 17.72 -12.10
CA LEU A 98 -3.32 18.41 -11.28
C LEU A 98 -4.31 17.41 -10.66
N ARG A 99 -4.68 16.37 -11.40
CA ARG A 99 -5.60 15.34 -10.89
C ARG A 99 -4.98 14.50 -9.78
N LEU A 100 -3.72 14.06 -9.94
CA LEU A 100 -2.98 13.38 -8.88
C LEU A 100 -2.83 14.28 -7.65
N ALA A 101 -2.48 15.54 -7.85
CA ALA A 101 -2.35 16.53 -6.78
C ALA A 101 -3.66 16.71 -6.00
N GLY A 102 -4.77 16.90 -6.71
CA GLY A 102 -6.09 17.03 -6.10
C GLY A 102 -6.52 15.76 -5.35
N ALA A 103 -6.18 14.58 -5.87
CA ALA A 103 -6.47 13.33 -5.19
C ALA A 103 -5.66 13.17 -3.89
N ALA A 104 -4.36 13.48 -3.93
CA ALA A 104 -3.50 13.47 -2.74
C ALA A 104 -3.98 14.46 -1.68
N PHE A 105 -4.36 15.68 -2.09
CA PHE A 105 -4.90 16.69 -1.19
C PHE A 105 -6.20 16.23 -0.50
N ARG A 106 -7.14 15.63 -1.25
CA ARG A 106 -8.37 15.07 -0.67
C ARG A 106 -8.09 13.90 0.28
N ALA A 107 -7.11 13.06 -0.02
CA ALA A 107 -6.72 11.97 0.86
C ALA A 107 -6.16 12.49 2.20
N LYS A 108 -5.31 13.53 2.16
CA LYS A 108 -4.80 14.21 3.36
C LYS A 108 -5.92 14.82 4.21
N GLN A 109 -6.84 15.56 3.59
CA GLN A 109 -7.99 16.12 4.33
C GLN A 109 -8.83 15.06 5.02
N LYS A 110 -9.09 13.92 4.36
CA LYS A 110 -9.85 12.81 4.97
C LYS A 110 -9.10 12.19 6.16
N ALA A 111 -7.77 12.04 6.06
CA ALA A 111 -6.96 11.53 7.15
C ALA A 111 -6.96 12.48 8.36
N GLU A 112 -6.78 13.79 8.13
CA GLU A 112 -6.83 14.82 9.18
C GLU A 112 -8.20 14.87 9.88
N GLN A 113 -9.29 14.75 9.12
CA GLN A 113 -10.65 14.71 9.67
C GLN A 113 -10.87 13.46 10.53
N GLN A 114 -10.35 12.30 10.13
CA GLN A 114 -10.43 11.07 10.92
C GLN A 114 -9.62 11.13 12.21
N GLU A 115 -8.44 11.72 12.19
CA GLU A 115 -7.62 11.90 13.40
C GLU A 115 -8.22 12.92 14.38
N SER A 116 -8.82 14.00 13.86
CA SER A 116 -9.49 15.01 14.69
C SER A 116 -10.82 14.54 15.32
N GLY A 117 -11.45 13.50 14.75
CA GLY A 117 -12.69 12.89 15.26
C GLY A 117 -12.51 11.88 16.40
N ILE A 118 -11.26 11.52 16.77
CA ILE A 118 -10.94 10.49 17.79
C ILE A 118 -10.47 11.13 19.12
N ARG A 119 -10.86 12.38 19.41
CA ARG A 119 -10.74 12.96 20.77
C ARG A 119 -12.12 13.19 21.36
N THR A 120 -12.71 12.14 21.93
CA THR A 120 -13.71 12.34 22.98
C THR A 120 -13.00 12.85 24.25
N PRO A 121 -13.47 13.95 24.87
CA PRO A 121 -13.01 14.38 26.17
C PRO A 121 -13.27 13.30 27.22
N GLN A 122 -12.33 13.13 28.14
CA GLN A 122 -12.50 12.42 29.40
C GLN A 122 -13.79 12.85 30.10
N ASP A 123 -14.70 11.89 30.34
CA ASP A 123 -15.66 11.99 31.43
C ASP A 123 -14.89 11.63 32.72
N ASP A 124 -14.17 12.61 33.26
CA ASP A 124 -13.81 12.64 34.67
C ASP A 124 -15.09 13.01 35.45
N ALA A 125 -15.91 12.01 35.78
CA ALA A 125 -17.01 12.17 36.73
C ALA A 125 -16.86 11.18 37.87
N LEU A 126 -16.30 11.72 38.96
CA LEU A 126 -16.35 11.29 40.35
C LEU A 126 -17.53 10.35 40.70
N VAL A 127 -17.15 9.24 41.34
CA VAL A 127 -17.97 8.36 42.18
C VAL A 127 -18.82 9.18 43.19
N PRO A 128 -20.07 8.75 43.42
CA PRO A 128 -20.48 8.51 44.81
C PRO A 128 -20.97 7.08 45.00
N GLU A 129 -20.45 6.49 46.08
CA GLU A 129 -20.89 5.25 46.69
C GLU A 129 -22.41 5.24 46.90
N HIS A 130 -23.07 4.13 46.58
CA HIS A 130 -24.21 3.65 47.36
C HIS A 130 -24.39 2.14 47.18
N ASP A 131 -24.33 1.47 48.33
CA ASP A 131 -24.68 0.08 48.57
C ASP A 131 -26.01 -0.34 47.95
N LEU A 132 -26.06 -1.50 47.30
CA LEU A 132 -27.20 -2.41 47.39
C LEU A 132 -26.75 -3.88 47.27
N ILE A 133 -26.89 -4.58 48.38
CA ILE A 133 -26.83 -6.03 48.55
C ILE A 133 -28.08 -6.66 47.91
N GLY A 134 -27.94 -7.80 47.21
CA GLY A 134 -29.10 -8.56 46.74
C GLY A 134 -28.81 -9.79 45.86
N ASN A 135 -28.34 -10.86 46.50
CA ASN A 135 -28.62 -12.30 46.28
C ASN A 135 -28.88 -12.92 44.88
N ALA A 136 -28.21 -14.08 44.75
CA ALA A 136 -28.70 -15.38 44.28
C ALA A 136 -28.61 -15.76 42.78
N ASP A 137 -27.78 -16.78 42.59
CA ASP A 137 -28.00 -18.03 41.84
C ASP A 137 -28.20 -18.04 40.31
N ALA A 138 -27.28 -18.80 39.70
CA ALA A 138 -27.46 -19.74 38.61
C ALA A 138 -27.99 -19.22 37.26
N CYS A 139 -27.16 -19.37 36.22
CA CYS A 139 -27.52 -20.18 35.04
C CYS A 139 -26.32 -20.39 34.13
N ASP A 140 -26.16 -21.66 33.76
CA ASP A 140 -25.37 -22.18 32.64
C ASP A 140 -25.69 -21.47 31.32
N GLY A 141 -24.70 -21.35 30.42
CA GLY A 141 -25.00 -20.90 29.06
C GLY A 141 -23.82 -20.45 28.20
N ILE A 142 -23.00 -21.40 27.74
CA ILE A 142 -22.60 -21.58 26.32
C ILE A 142 -22.34 -20.30 25.49
N HIS A 143 -21.05 -19.95 25.31
CA HIS A 143 -20.33 -19.91 24.00
C HIS A 143 -19.07 -19.04 24.14
N GLY A 144 -17.94 -19.71 24.40
CA GLY A 144 -16.63 -19.09 24.28
C GLY A 144 -16.30 -18.83 22.80
N GLU A 145 -16.32 -17.56 22.42
CA GLU A 145 -15.62 -17.05 21.24
C GLU A 145 -14.13 -17.35 21.37
N TRP A 146 -13.57 -18.08 20.40
CA TRP A 146 -12.12 -18.22 20.27
C TRP A 146 -11.55 -16.93 19.70
N GLU A 147 -11.27 -15.94 20.56
CA GLU A 147 -10.34 -14.88 20.22
C GLU A 147 -8.94 -15.49 20.01
N ARG A 148 -8.50 -15.60 18.76
CA ARG A 148 -7.09 -15.88 18.43
C ARG A 148 -6.25 -14.66 18.79
N LYS A 149 -5.86 -14.58 20.05
CA LYS A 149 -4.89 -13.62 20.56
C LYS A 149 -3.48 -14.07 20.16
N VAL A 150 -2.96 -13.53 19.05
CA VAL A 150 -1.57 -13.77 18.66
C VAL A 150 -0.66 -12.95 19.59
N ILE A 151 -0.07 -13.61 20.58
CA ILE A 151 0.90 -13.01 21.49
C ILE A 151 2.30 -13.21 20.89
N TYR A 152 2.92 -12.13 20.42
CA TYR A 152 4.32 -12.17 20.00
C TYR A 152 5.22 -12.00 21.22
N THR A 153 5.92 -13.07 21.63
CA THR A 153 7.06 -12.95 22.53
C THR A 153 8.35 -13.15 21.74
N LYS A 154 9.19 -12.12 21.72
CA LYS A 154 10.48 -12.13 21.03
C LYS A 154 11.50 -12.81 21.94
N ASN A 155 11.69 -14.12 21.77
CA ASN A 155 12.84 -14.81 22.33
C ASN A 155 13.41 -15.82 21.32
N ASN A 156 14.62 -15.53 20.85
CA ASN A 156 15.56 -16.46 20.24
C ASN A 156 15.04 -17.42 19.14
N GLY A 157 14.62 -16.84 18.01
CA GLY A 157 14.92 -17.44 16.70
C GLY A 157 14.16 -18.72 16.30
N LYS A 158 12.99 -19.01 16.88
CA LYS A 158 12.05 -19.99 16.33
C LYS A 158 10.61 -19.48 16.48
N ILE A 159 9.91 -19.35 15.36
CA ILE A 159 8.46 -19.09 15.33
C ILE A 159 7.77 -20.45 15.37
N MET A 160 6.94 -20.70 16.38
CA MET A 160 6.00 -21.82 16.39
C MET A 160 4.58 -21.27 16.31
N VAL A 161 3.80 -21.79 15.37
CA VAL A 161 2.38 -21.48 15.19
C VAL A 161 1.59 -22.61 15.84
N PHE A 162 0.66 -22.27 16.73
CA PHE A 162 -0.36 -23.18 17.26
C PHE A 162 -1.72 -22.78 16.70
#